data_AF-A0A2C9CKS1-F1
#
_entry.id   AF-A0A2C9CKS1-F1
#
_cell.length_a   1.000
_cell.length_b   1.000
_cell.length_c   1.000
_cell.angle_alpha   90.00
_cell.angle_beta   90.00
_cell.angle_gamma   90.00
#
_symmetry.space_group_name_H-M   'P 1'
#
loop_
_entity.id
_entity.type
_entity.pdbx_description
1 polymer ?
#
loop_
_entity_poly.entity_id
_entity_poly.type
_entity_poly.pdbx_seq_one_letter_code
_entity_poly.pdbx_strand_id
1 'polypeptide(L)'
;MLINWFTVFAQIFNFLLLVFLLKHFLYGRIISVMNAREEMIASKLQSAEQKMIDADNERELYLQKNKENDARCESLFTSASLEAEAQKKELIENARREVEELKERWHESLKEERETFLANLRKKTTTQIYAILRKILSDLSSADLEKNMTDTFLKKIRNLGNTEKNKIKDILEQSHYQAVITSMFEIPAEQQQIITTEISNVMGEKLEIQYISPHDHICGIDFRVKNYRIGWNLDDYIKFLEKEVDKTLDEELAR
;
A
#
# COMPACT_ATOMS: atom_id res chain seq x y z
N MET A 1 -113.97 -84.18 41.27
CA MET A 1 -112.70 -83.65 40.76
C MET A 1 -111.63 -84.73 40.92
N LEU A 2 -111.19 -85.32 39.82
CA LEU A 2 -110.03 -86.21 39.82
C LEU A 2 -108.94 -85.48 39.05
N ILE A 3 -107.95 -84.97 39.78
CA ILE A 3 -106.69 -84.58 39.16
C ILE A 3 -106.10 -85.88 38.60
N ASN A 4 -106.08 -85.99 37.27
CA ASN A 4 -105.36 -87.06 36.60
C ASN A 4 -103.87 -86.85 36.84
N TRP A 5 -103.34 -87.49 37.89
CA TRP A 5 -101.94 -87.43 38.31
C TRP A 5 -100.98 -87.80 37.17
N PHE A 6 -101.44 -88.63 36.23
CA PHE A 6 -100.75 -88.95 34.98
C PHE A 6 -100.62 -87.75 34.03
N THR A 7 -101.67 -86.95 33.86
CA THR A 7 -101.64 -85.73 33.03
C THR A 7 -100.71 -84.69 33.64
N VAL A 8 -100.72 -84.54 34.96
CA VAL A 8 -99.81 -83.64 35.69
C VAL A 8 -98.35 -84.09 35.51
N PHE A 9 -98.06 -85.39 35.64
CA PHE A 9 -96.72 -85.93 35.42
C PHE A 9 -96.24 -85.74 33.97
N ALA A 10 -97.09 -86.03 32.98
CA ALA A 10 -96.78 -85.83 31.57
C ALA A 10 -96.55 -84.34 31.24
N GLN A 11 -97.30 -83.43 31.86
CA GLN A 11 -97.12 -81.98 31.69
C GLN A 11 -95.84 -81.47 32.35
N ILE A 12 -95.48 -81.99 33.53
CA ILE A 12 -94.19 -81.71 34.18
C ILE A 12 -93.03 -82.21 33.32
N PHE A 13 -93.14 -83.42 32.77
CA PHE A 13 -92.11 -83.96 31.89
C PHE A 13 -91.97 -83.15 30.59
N ASN A 14 -93.09 -82.75 29.97
CA ASN A 14 -93.09 -81.89 28.79
C ASN A 14 -92.47 -80.51 29.09
N PHE A 15 -92.82 -79.90 30.22
CA PHE A 15 -92.22 -78.64 30.66
C PHE A 15 -90.72 -78.78 30.94
N LEU A 16 -90.28 -79.86 31.60
CA LEU A 16 -88.86 -80.13 31.84
C LEU A 16 -88.10 -80.37 30.53
N LEU A 17 -88.67 -81.10 29.58
CA LEU A 17 -88.09 -81.30 28.24
C LEU A 17 -87.92 -79.95 27.51
N LEU A 18 -88.94 -79.10 27.57
CA LEU A 18 -88.91 -77.76 26.98
C LEU A 18 -87.85 -76.87 27.63
N VAL A 19 -87.79 -76.83 28.97
CA VAL A 19 -86.78 -76.07 29.72
C VAL A 19 -85.37 -76.58 29.42
N PHE A 20 -85.20 -77.90 29.29
CA PHE A 20 -83.93 -78.50 28.91
C PHE A 20 -83.50 -78.07 27.50
N LEU A 21 -84.41 -78.11 26.51
CA LEU A 21 -84.14 -77.66 25.15
C LEU A 21 -83.81 -76.15 25.10
N LEU A 22 -84.56 -75.32 25.83
CA LEU A 22 -84.32 -73.88 25.93
C LEU A 22 -82.96 -73.57 26.57
N LYS A 23 -82.64 -74.26 27.66
CA LYS A 23 -81.35 -74.13 28.35
C LYS A 23 -80.19 -74.56 27.45
N HIS A 24 -80.34 -75.64 26.71
CA HIS A 24 -79.29 -76.16 25.82
C HIS A 24 -79.11 -75.29 24.57
N PHE A 25 -80.19 -74.84 23.93
CA PHE A 25 -80.13 -74.21 22.61
C PHE A 25 -80.09 -72.66 22.64
N LEU A 26 -80.84 -72.01 23.54
CA LEU A 26 -80.99 -70.54 23.56
C LEU A 26 -80.10 -69.86 24.61
N TYR A 27 -80.04 -70.40 25.83
CA TYR A 27 -79.34 -69.73 26.94
C TYR A 27 -77.85 -69.52 26.65
N GLY A 28 -77.17 -70.56 26.14
CA GLY A 28 -75.76 -70.46 25.76
C GLY A 28 -75.50 -69.48 24.61
N ARG A 29 -76.35 -69.47 23.58
CA ARG A 29 -76.22 -68.54 22.44
C ARG A 29 -76.44 -67.09 22.85
N ILE A 30 -77.45 -66.81 23.68
CA ILE A 30 -77.77 -65.44 24.12
C ILE A 30 -76.66 -64.88 25.01
N ILE A 31 -76.16 -65.66 25.97
CA ILE A 31 -75.06 -65.23 26.84
C ILE A 31 -73.77 -65.03 26.04
N SER A 32 -73.47 -65.91 25.09
CA SER A 32 -72.30 -65.73 24.22
C SER A 32 -72.35 -64.43 23.43
N VAL A 33 -73.50 -64.03 22.89
CA VAL A 33 -73.67 -62.74 22.18
C VAL A 33 -73.56 -61.55 23.14
N MET A 34 -74.07 -61.67 24.37
CA MET A 34 -73.96 -60.63 25.39
C MET A 34 -72.50 -60.43 25.81
N ASN A 35 -71.77 -61.52 26.10
CA ASN A 35 -70.35 -61.49 26.44
C ASN A 35 -69.49 -60.96 25.29
N ALA A 36 -69.77 -61.36 24.04
CA ALA A 36 -69.05 -60.85 22.88
C ALA A 36 -69.28 -59.34 22.67
N ARG A 37 -70.47 -58.84 22.99
CA ARG A 37 -70.74 -57.38 22.97
C ARG A 37 -70.00 -56.66 24.10
N GLU A 38 -70.01 -57.22 25.31
CA GLU A 38 -69.29 -56.68 26.46
C GLU A 38 -67.78 -56.61 26.19
N GLU A 39 -67.18 -57.68 25.68
CA GLU A 39 -65.76 -57.74 25.29
C GLU A 39 -65.43 -56.77 24.14
N MET A 40 -66.32 -56.62 23.15
CA MET A 40 -66.14 -55.63 22.09
C MET A 40 -66.18 -54.19 22.62
N ILE A 41 -67.06 -53.89 23.57
CA ILE A 41 -67.16 -52.56 24.17
C ILE A 41 -65.93 -52.30 25.05
N ALA A 42 -65.55 -53.26 25.89
CA ALA A 42 -64.36 -53.17 26.74
C ALA A 42 -63.08 -52.98 25.92
N SER A 43 -62.89 -53.77 24.86
CA SER A 43 -61.73 -53.64 23.97
C SER A 43 -61.71 -52.32 23.20
N LYS A 44 -62.87 -51.81 22.76
CA LYS A 44 -62.98 -50.48 22.14
C LYS A 44 -62.63 -49.36 23.12
N LEU A 45 -63.11 -49.44 24.37
CA LEU A 45 -62.81 -48.47 25.41
C LEU A 45 -61.31 -48.47 25.74
N GLN A 46 -60.72 -49.64 25.95
CA GLN A 46 -59.29 -49.80 26.22
C GLN A 46 -58.44 -49.32 25.04
N SER A 47 -58.84 -49.61 23.79
CA SER A 47 -58.14 -49.11 22.61
C SER A 47 -58.25 -47.59 22.47
N ALA A 48 -59.38 -46.99 22.87
CA ALA A 48 -59.56 -45.54 22.86
C ALA A 48 -58.68 -44.88 23.93
N GLU A 49 -58.64 -45.44 25.15
CA GLU A 49 -57.78 -44.97 26.24
C GLU A 49 -56.29 -45.07 25.86
N GLN A 50 -55.85 -46.20 25.30
CA GLN A 50 -54.48 -46.36 24.82
C GLN A 50 -54.14 -45.32 23.74
N LYS A 51 -55.03 -45.08 22.78
CA LYS A 51 -54.83 -44.06 21.76
C LYS A 51 -54.74 -42.64 22.33
N MET A 52 -55.50 -42.34 23.39
CA MET A 52 -55.40 -41.05 24.08
C MET A 52 -54.04 -40.91 24.76
N ILE A 53 -53.59 -41.94 25.47
CA ILE A 53 -52.27 -41.95 26.11
C ILE A 53 -51.15 -41.80 25.07
N ASP A 54 -51.22 -42.55 23.97
CA ASP A 54 -50.22 -42.48 22.89
C ASP A 54 -50.20 -41.08 22.24
N ALA A 55 -51.38 -40.47 22.02
CA ALA A 55 -51.49 -39.12 21.46
C ALA A 55 -50.95 -38.04 22.41
N ASP A 56 -51.19 -38.17 23.73
CA ASP A 56 -50.65 -37.25 24.73
C ASP A 56 -49.11 -37.39 24.83
N ASN A 57 -48.59 -38.61 24.82
CA ASN A 57 -47.14 -38.87 24.80
C ASN A 57 -46.48 -38.30 23.54
N GLU A 58 -47.11 -38.50 22.37
CA GLU A 58 -46.61 -37.97 21.10
C GLU A 58 -46.63 -36.43 21.11
N ARG A 59 -47.69 -35.82 21.65
CA ARG A 59 -47.79 -34.37 21.83
C ARG A 59 -46.69 -33.83 22.73
N GLU A 60 -46.42 -34.47 23.87
CA GLU A 60 -45.33 -34.05 24.77
C GLU A 60 -43.97 -34.17 24.10
N LEU A 61 -43.71 -35.26 23.37
CA LEU A 61 -42.49 -35.43 22.60
C LEU A 61 -42.32 -34.35 21.52
N TYR A 62 -43.39 -34.00 20.81
CA TYR A 62 -43.37 -32.91 19.83
C TYR A 62 -43.08 -31.55 20.47
N LEU A 63 -43.71 -31.25 21.62
CA LEU A 63 -43.45 -30.02 22.35
C LEU A 63 -42.00 -29.93 22.84
N GLN A 64 -41.43 -31.04 23.31
CA GLN A 64 -40.03 -31.11 23.71
C GLN A 64 -39.10 -30.87 22.50
N LYS A 65 -39.32 -31.60 21.39
CA LYS A 65 -38.54 -31.42 20.16
C LYS A 65 -38.62 -30.00 19.62
N ASN A 66 -39.79 -29.37 19.70
CA ASN A 66 -39.95 -28.00 19.25
C ASN A 66 -39.13 -27.03 20.11
N LYS A 67 -39.17 -27.17 21.45
CA LYS A 67 -38.33 -26.37 22.36
C LYS A 67 -36.83 -26.57 22.11
N GLU A 68 -36.40 -27.81 21.90
CA GLU A 68 -35.00 -28.12 21.57
C GLU A 68 -34.58 -27.50 20.23
N ASN A 69 -35.46 -27.55 19.22
CA ASN A 69 -35.22 -26.94 17.92
C ASN A 69 -35.17 -25.42 18.00
N ASP A 70 -36.07 -24.78 18.75
CA ASP A 70 -36.08 -23.33 18.96
C ASP A 70 -34.79 -22.88 19.65
N ALA A 71 -34.36 -23.58 20.70
CA ALA A 71 -33.10 -23.31 21.40
C ALA A 71 -31.88 -23.50 20.47
N ARG A 72 -31.90 -24.53 19.62
CA ARG A 72 -30.83 -24.75 18.62
C ARG A 72 -30.80 -23.65 17.57
N CYS A 73 -31.95 -23.21 17.08
CA CYS A 73 -32.06 -22.10 16.13
C CYS A 73 -31.53 -20.80 16.73
N GLU A 74 -31.90 -20.48 17.98
CA GLU A 74 -31.42 -19.30 18.69
C GLU A 74 -29.90 -19.34 18.89
N SER A 75 -29.36 -20.50 19.28
CA SER A 75 -27.92 -20.71 19.42
C SER A 75 -27.19 -20.52 18.08
N LEU A 76 -27.70 -21.13 16.99
CA LEU A 76 -27.12 -20.98 15.66
C LEU A 76 -27.15 -19.52 15.18
N PHE A 77 -28.27 -18.83 15.40
CA PHE A 77 -28.41 -17.42 15.02
C PHE A 77 -27.45 -16.52 15.80
N THR A 78 -27.29 -16.78 17.10
CA THR A 78 -26.34 -16.06 17.95
C THR A 78 -24.90 -16.30 17.51
N SER A 79 -24.52 -17.55 17.25
CA SER A 79 -23.19 -17.90 16.76
C SER A 79 -22.90 -17.27 15.39
N ALA A 80 -23.85 -17.34 14.45
CA ALA A 80 -23.71 -16.72 13.14
C ALA A 80 -23.59 -15.18 13.24
N SER A 81 -24.33 -14.56 14.15
CA SER A 81 -24.24 -13.11 14.40
C SER A 81 -22.89 -12.70 14.99
N LEU A 82 -22.36 -13.49 15.93
CA LEU A 82 -21.04 -13.27 16.51
C LEU A 82 -19.92 -13.45 15.48
N GLU A 83 -20.02 -14.49 14.64
CA GLU A 83 -19.07 -14.74 13.56
C GLU A 83 -19.11 -13.62 12.51
N ALA A 84 -20.31 -13.18 12.10
CA ALA A 84 -20.47 -12.07 11.17
C ALA A 84 -19.88 -10.75 11.73
N GLU A 85 -20.09 -10.46 13.01
CA GLU A 85 -19.51 -9.25 13.63
C GLU A 85 -17.98 -9.38 13.78
N ALA A 86 -17.45 -10.57 14.04
CA ALA A 86 -16.00 -10.82 14.05
C ALA A 86 -15.39 -10.63 12.65
N GLN A 87 -15.98 -11.22 11.62
CA GLN A 87 -15.53 -11.05 10.23
C GLN A 87 -15.62 -9.58 9.78
N LYS A 88 -16.70 -8.89 10.14
CA LYS A 88 -16.84 -7.45 9.85
C LYS A 88 -15.72 -6.64 10.51
N LYS A 89 -15.39 -6.90 11.77
CA LYS A 89 -14.28 -6.22 12.46
C LYS A 89 -12.95 -6.52 11.78
N GLU A 90 -12.70 -7.77 11.42
CA GLU A 90 -11.49 -8.17 10.71
C GLU A 90 -11.37 -7.46 9.35
N LEU A 91 -12.44 -7.43 8.56
CA LEU A 91 -12.46 -6.72 7.28
C LEU A 91 -12.21 -5.21 7.44
N ILE A 92 -12.78 -4.58 8.46
CA ILE A 92 -12.55 -3.16 8.75
C ILE A 92 -11.10 -2.91 9.16
N GLU A 93 -10.52 -3.75 10.01
CA GLU A 93 -9.12 -3.62 10.44
C GLU A 93 -8.14 -3.90 9.29
N ASN A 94 -8.43 -4.87 8.42
CA ASN A 94 -7.64 -5.11 7.22
C ASN A 94 -7.73 -3.92 6.25
N ALA A 95 -8.93 -3.39 6.00
CA ALA A 95 -9.10 -2.19 5.16
C ALA A 95 -8.36 -0.98 5.74
N ARG A 96 -8.37 -0.79 7.07
CA ARG A 96 -7.59 0.28 7.73
C ARG A 96 -6.09 0.11 7.53
N ARG A 97 -5.59 -1.12 7.65
CA ARG A 97 -4.18 -1.43 7.41
C ARG A 97 -3.78 -1.16 5.96
N GLU A 98 -4.57 -1.61 5.00
CA GLU A 98 -4.33 -1.37 3.58
C GLU A 98 -4.33 0.13 3.26
N VAL A 99 -5.23 0.91 3.86
CA VAL A 99 -5.27 2.37 3.71
C VAL A 99 -4.02 3.03 4.29
N GLU A 100 -3.56 2.62 5.47
CA GLU A 100 -2.35 3.21 6.06
C GLU A 100 -1.09 2.84 5.25
N GLU A 101 -0.98 1.59 4.79
CA GLU A 101 0.11 1.17 3.88
C GLU A 101 0.07 1.94 2.56
N LEU A 102 -1.11 2.16 1.98
CA LEU A 102 -1.26 2.94 0.77
C LEU A 102 -0.85 4.40 0.99
N LYS A 103 -1.21 4.96 2.14
CA LYS A 103 -0.87 6.33 2.52
C LYS A 103 0.64 6.48 2.74
N GLU A 104 1.30 5.51 3.39
CA GLU A 104 2.75 5.50 3.56
C GLU A 104 3.46 5.43 2.20
N ARG A 105 3.06 4.50 1.33
CA ARG A 105 3.58 4.41 -0.05
C ARG A 105 3.35 5.70 -0.84
N TRP A 106 2.19 6.34 -0.66
CA TRP A 106 1.88 7.60 -1.33
C TRP A 106 2.76 8.75 -0.81
N HIS A 107 3.02 8.82 0.50
CA HIS A 107 3.94 9.80 1.06
C HIS A 107 5.38 9.59 0.57
N GLU A 108 5.84 8.35 0.49
CA GLU A 108 7.16 8.01 -0.07
C GLU A 108 7.25 8.42 -1.55
N SER A 109 6.24 8.04 -2.36
CA SER A 109 6.18 8.41 -3.78
C SER A 109 6.14 9.93 -3.99
N LEU A 110 5.38 10.66 -3.16
CA LEU A 110 5.34 12.12 -3.20
C LEU A 110 6.69 12.76 -2.86
N LYS A 111 7.43 12.16 -1.92
CA LYS A 111 8.77 12.63 -1.57
C LYS A 111 9.73 12.42 -2.74
N GLU A 112 9.74 11.24 -3.35
CA GLU A 112 10.55 10.94 -4.53
C GLU A 112 10.20 11.84 -5.72
N GLU A 113 8.91 12.07 -5.96
CA GLU A 113 8.44 12.95 -7.03
C GLU A 113 8.85 14.41 -6.78
N ARG A 114 8.77 14.90 -5.53
CA ARG A 114 9.26 16.23 -5.14
C ARG A 114 10.76 16.36 -5.38
N GLU A 115 11.56 15.38 -4.95
CA GLU A 115 13.01 15.38 -5.16
C GLU A 115 13.36 15.37 -6.66
N THR A 116 12.68 14.53 -7.44
CA THR A 116 12.85 14.44 -8.90
C THR A 116 12.45 15.73 -9.60
N PHE A 117 11.33 16.34 -9.20
CA PHE A 117 10.86 17.62 -9.74
C PHE A 117 11.88 18.72 -9.46
N LEU A 118 12.39 18.81 -8.23
CA LEU A 118 13.40 19.81 -7.87
C LEU A 118 14.72 19.59 -8.61
N ALA A 119 15.19 18.35 -8.75
CA ALA A 119 16.38 18.04 -9.53
C ALA A 119 16.22 18.47 -11.01
N ASN A 120 15.05 18.21 -11.61
CA ASN A 120 14.74 18.65 -12.96
C ASN A 120 14.65 20.17 -13.09
N LEU A 121 14.05 20.84 -12.09
CA LEU A 121 13.97 22.29 -12.03
C LEU A 121 15.37 22.91 -11.93
N ARG A 122 16.25 22.38 -11.07
CA ARG A 122 17.67 22.78 -10.94
C ARG A 122 18.35 22.71 -12.30
N LYS A 123 18.30 21.55 -12.97
CA LYS A 123 18.92 21.34 -14.29
C LYS A 123 18.42 22.32 -15.35
N LYS A 124 17.10 22.55 -15.42
CA LYS A 124 16.50 23.49 -16.39
C LYS A 124 16.91 24.93 -16.11
N THR A 125 16.88 25.36 -14.86
CA THR A 125 17.25 26.71 -14.44
C THR A 125 18.73 26.98 -14.74
N THR A 126 19.65 26.08 -14.38
CA THR A 126 21.08 26.22 -14.70
C THR A 126 21.31 26.34 -16.20
N THR A 127 20.63 25.51 -17.00
CA THR A 127 20.74 25.56 -18.47
C THR A 127 20.24 26.90 -19.04
N GLN A 128 19.14 27.44 -18.52
CA GLN A 128 18.60 28.73 -18.96
C GLN A 128 19.48 29.92 -18.53
N ILE A 129 19.97 29.92 -17.29
CA ILE A 129 20.90 30.93 -16.79
C ILE A 129 22.18 30.94 -17.63
N TYR A 130 22.71 29.75 -17.93
CA TYR A 130 23.87 29.60 -18.80
C TYR A 130 23.63 30.21 -20.19
N ALA A 131 22.48 29.92 -20.81
CA ALA A 131 22.13 30.47 -22.11
C ALA A 131 21.99 32.00 -22.08
N ILE A 132 21.37 32.56 -21.04
CA ILE A 132 21.19 34.01 -20.88
C ILE A 132 22.54 34.70 -20.66
N LEU A 133 23.37 34.19 -19.75
CA LEU A 133 24.68 34.79 -19.47
C LEU A 133 25.59 34.73 -20.69
N ARG A 134 25.61 33.61 -21.43
CA ARG A 134 26.37 33.51 -22.69
C ARG A 134 25.90 34.56 -23.70
N LYS A 135 24.58 34.78 -23.81
CA LYS A 135 24.02 35.80 -24.70
C LYS A 135 24.39 37.21 -24.27
N ILE A 136 24.21 37.56 -23.00
CA ILE A 136 24.57 38.88 -22.45
C ILE A 136 26.05 39.17 -22.70
N LEU A 137 26.91 38.18 -22.49
CA LEU A 137 28.36 38.36 -22.60
C LEU A 137 28.83 38.42 -24.05
N SER A 138 28.12 37.74 -24.97
CA SER A 138 28.29 37.92 -26.41
C SER A 138 27.79 39.29 -26.88
N ASP A 139 26.70 39.81 -26.31
CA ASP A 139 26.15 41.13 -26.65
C ASP A 139 27.04 42.26 -26.10
N LEU A 140 27.74 42.02 -24.99
CA LEU A 140 28.66 42.96 -24.32
C LEU A 140 30.13 42.81 -24.74
N SER A 141 30.46 41.98 -25.73
CA SER A 141 31.85 41.75 -26.17
C SER A 141 32.44 43.00 -26.85
N SER A 142 32.83 43.97 -26.04
CA SER A 142 33.56 45.16 -26.41
C SER A 142 35.02 45.04 -25.96
N ALA A 143 35.92 45.75 -26.64
CA ALA A 143 37.35 45.79 -26.31
C ALA A 143 37.61 46.23 -24.84
N ASP A 144 36.72 47.02 -24.25
CA ASP A 144 36.81 47.44 -22.84
C ASP A 144 36.54 46.30 -21.86
N LEU A 145 35.59 45.42 -22.19
CA LEU A 145 35.28 44.25 -21.37
C LEU A 145 36.43 43.22 -21.42
N GLU A 146 36.98 42.98 -22.60
CA GLU A 146 38.13 42.10 -22.83
C GLU A 146 39.37 42.53 -22.02
N LYS A 147 39.63 43.85 -21.99
CA LYS A 147 40.70 44.43 -21.18
C LYS A 147 40.44 44.27 -19.68
N ASN A 148 39.24 44.58 -19.21
CA ASN A 148 38.86 44.42 -17.80
C ASN A 148 38.90 42.96 -17.32
N MET A 149 38.57 42.01 -18.20
CA MET A 149 38.70 40.57 -17.93
C MET A 149 40.17 40.19 -17.72
N THR A 150 41.04 40.66 -18.61
CA THR A 150 42.50 40.46 -18.53
C THR A 150 43.08 41.03 -17.24
N ASP A 151 42.70 42.25 -16.87
CA ASP A 151 43.16 42.89 -15.64
C ASP A 151 42.70 42.14 -14.37
N THR A 152 41.44 41.69 -14.36
CA THR A 152 40.89 40.90 -13.24
C THR A 152 41.59 39.55 -13.12
N PHE A 153 41.86 38.90 -14.24
CA PHE A 153 42.60 37.65 -14.30
C PHE A 153 44.03 37.79 -13.76
N LEU A 154 44.76 38.81 -14.19
CA LEU A 154 46.12 39.08 -13.70
C LEU A 154 46.15 39.39 -12.19
N LYS A 155 45.17 40.15 -11.69
CA LYS A 155 45.01 40.38 -10.23
C LYS A 155 44.81 39.06 -9.48
N LYS A 156 44.01 38.14 -10.02
CA LYS A 156 43.78 36.81 -9.42
C LYS A 156 45.09 36.01 -9.35
N ILE A 157 45.90 36.00 -10.42
CA ILE A 157 47.21 35.34 -10.44
C ILE A 157 48.17 35.96 -9.40
N ARG A 158 48.24 37.28 -9.32
CA ARG A 158 49.11 37.97 -8.35
C ARG A 158 48.76 37.60 -6.91
N ASN A 159 47.46 37.51 -6.60
CA ASN A 159 46.93 37.22 -5.27
C ASN A 159 46.90 35.72 -4.92
N LEU A 160 47.42 34.82 -5.76
CA LEU A 160 47.55 33.40 -5.43
C LEU A 160 48.38 33.20 -4.15
N GLY A 161 47.97 32.26 -3.30
CA GLY A 161 48.69 31.93 -2.07
C GLY A 161 50.07 31.30 -2.37
N ASN A 162 51.04 31.48 -1.48
CA ASN A 162 52.40 30.94 -1.65
C ASN A 162 52.41 29.40 -1.85
N THR A 163 51.47 28.69 -1.26
CA THR A 163 51.28 27.23 -1.42
C THR A 163 50.81 26.85 -2.82
N GLU A 164 49.91 27.62 -3.43
CA GLU A 164 49.45 27.38 -4.81
C GLU A 164 50.53 27.74 -5.83
N LYS A 165 51.23 28.86 -5.59
CA LYS A 165 52.39 29.27 -6.41
C LYS A 165 53.45 28.18 -6.47
N ASN A 166 53.81 27.60 -5.33
CA ASN A 166 54.81 26.52 -5.29
C ASN A 166 54.35 25.27 -6.05
N LYS A 167 53.09 24.84 -5.88
CA LYS A 167 52.54 23.71 -6.64
C LYS A 167 52.58 23.94 -8.16
N ILE A 168 52.31 25.16 -8.61
CA ILE A 168 52.35 25.52 -10.02
C ILE A 168 53.79 25.48 -10.55
N LYS A 169 54.77 25.99 -9.77
CA LYS A 169 56.19 25.91 -10.12
C LYS A 169 56.67 24.48 -10.27
N ASP A 170 56.32 23.59 -9.33
CA ASP A 170 56.70 22.17 -9.40
C ASP A 170 56.15 21.50 -10.68
N ILE A 171 54.93 21.85 -11.10
CA ILE A 171 54.30 21.32 -12.31
C ILE A 171 54.91 21.95 -13.58
N LEU A 172 55.32 23.23 -13.52
CA LEU A 172 55.99 23.94 -14.60
C LEU A 172 57.37 23.34 -14.90
N GLU A 173 58.15 22.98 -13.88
CA GLU A 173 59.43 22.30 -14.03
C GLU A 173 59.27 20.96 -14.77
N GLN A 174 58.24 20.19 -14.43
CA GLN A 174 57.93 18.91 -15.09
C GLN A 174 57.37 19.05 -16.51
N SER A 175 56.92 20.24 -16.89
CA SER A 175 56.33 20.54 -18.21
C SER A 175 57.24 21.37 -19.10
N HIS A 176 58.52 21.49 -18.74
CA HIS A 176 59.50 22.32 -19.45
C HIS A 176 59.01 23.76 -19.67
N TYR A 177 58.31 24.32 -18.67
CA TYR A 177 57.82 25.71 -18.69
C TYR A 177 56.83 26.04 -19.83
N GLN A 178 56.16 25.03 -20.37
CA GLN A 178 55.09 25.22 -21.35
C GLN A 178 53.74 25.44 -20.67
N ALA A 179 53.09 26.53 -21.03
CA ALA A 179 51.76 26.86 -20.55
C ALA A 179 50.83 27.26 -21.70
N VAL A 180 49.53 27.09 -21.48
CA VAL A 180 48.51 27.46 -22.46
C VAL A 180 47.54 28.43 -21.83
N ILE A 181 47.35 29.58 -22.45
CA ILE A 181 46.27 30.50 -22.14
C ILE A 181 45.14 30.29 -23.14
N THR A 182 43.96 29.99 -22.61
CA THR A 182 42.74 29.88 -23.40
C THR A 182 41.87 31.09 -23.12
N SER A 183 41.46 31.80 -24.17
CA SER A 183 40.57 32.97 -24.08
C SER A 183 39.41 32.85 -25.06
N MET A 184 38.29 33.47 -24.74
CA MET A 184 37.13 33.57 -25.66
C MET A 184 37.39 34.53 -26.84
N PHE A 185 38.31 35.49 -26.66
CA PHE A 185 38.66 36.48 -27.67
C PHE A 185 40.14 36.38 -28.06
N GLU A 186 40.49 36.96 -29.20
CA GLU A 186 41.89 37.07 -29.63
C GLU A 186 42.56 38.18 -28.81
N ILE A 187 43.47 37.80 -27.90
CA ILE A 187 44.18 38.75 -27.06
C ILE A 187 45.20 39.51 -27.93
N PRO A 188 45.17 40.85 -27.99
CA PRO A 188 46.13 41.63 -28.78
C PRO A 188 47.58 41.36 -28.34
N ALA A 189 48.53 41.41 -29.29
CA ALA A 189 49.94 41.12 -29.04
C ALA A 189 50.56 41.95 -27.89
N GLU A 190 50.14 43.20 -27.73
CA GLU A 190 50.56 44.07 -26.62
C GLU A 190 50.13 43.50 -25.25
N GLN A 191 48.91 43.02 -25.14
CA GLN A 191 48.41 42.38 -23.92
C GLN A 191 49.04 41.00 -23.69
N GLN A 192 49.28 40.22 -24.74
CA GLN A 192 49.99 38.93 -24.62
C GLN A 192 51.39 39.13 -24.01
N GLN A 193 52.10 40.20 -24.38
CA GLN A 193 53.39 40.52 -23.79
C GLN A 193 53.25 40.85 -22.30
N ILE A 194 52.30 41.71 -21.94
CA ILE A 194 52.03 42.09 -20.54
C ILE A 194 51.70 40.84 -19.70
N ILE A 195 50.79 39.99 -20.18
CA ILE A 195 50.37 38.76 -19.49
C ILE A 195 51.56 37.82 -19.31
N THR A 196 52.34 37.60 -20.37
CA THR A 196 53.53 36.72 -20.31
C THR A 196 54.55 37.22 -19.30
N THR A 197 54.84 38.53 -19.32
CA THR A 197 55.78 39.14 -18.37
C THR A 197 55.27 39.05 -16.93
N GLU A 198 53.99 39.32 -16.68
CA GLU A 198 53.40 39.25 -15.35
C GLU A 198 53.40 37.84 -14.77
N ILE A 199 53.00 36.86 -15.58
CA ILE A 199 53.00 35.46 -15.14
C ILE A 199 54.44 34.99 -14.90
N SER A 200 55.39 35.34 -15.77
CA SER A 200 56.81 35.04 -15.53
C SER A 200 57.36 35.69 -14.26
N ASN A 201 56.97 36.93 -13.95
CA ASN A 201 57.37 37.59 -12.70
C ASN A 201 56.80 36.89 -11.46
N VAL A 202 55.54 36.45 -11.51
CA VAL A 202 54.90 35.73 -10.40
C VAL A 202 55.50 34.34 -10.21
N MET A 203 55.86 33.66 -11.30
CA MET A 203 56.44 32.31 -11.25
C MET A 203 57.97 32.32 -11.06
N GLY A 204 58.64 33.43 -11.32
CA GLY A 204 60.10 33.60 -11.16
C GLY A 204 60.94 32.97 -12.26
N GLU A 205 60.32 32.47 -13.33
CA GLU A 205 60.97 31.75 -14.44
C GLU A 205 60.37 32.17 -15.80
N LYS A 206 61.15 32.02 -16.86
CA LYS A 206 60.70 32.36 -18.23
C LYS A 206 59.80 31.26 -18.78
N LEU A 207 58.59 31.62 -19.17
CA LEU A 207 57.55 30.69 -19.61
C LEU A 207 57.31 30.82 -21.11
N GLU A 208 57.13 29.69 -21.79
CA GLU A 208 56.59 29.68 -23.15
C GLU A 208 55.08 29.51 -23.07
N ILE A 209 54.35 30.61 -23.30
CA ILE A 209 52.89 30.64 -23.23
C ILE A 209 52.32 30.60 -24.66
N GLN A 210 51.54 29.56 -24.95
CA GLN A 210 50.73 29.48 -26.17
C GLN A 210 49.35 30.08 -25.90
N TYR A 211 48.93 31.01 -26.77
CA TYR A 211 47.60 31.61 -26.71
C TYR A 211 46.68 30.88 -27.70
N ILE A 212 45.58 30.33 -27.20
CA ILE A 212 44.58 29.63 -28.01
C ILE A 212 43.23 30.31 -27.78
N SER A 213 42.50 30.57 -28.87
CA SER A 213 41.14 31.12 -28.82
C SER A 213 40.14 30.14 -29.47
N PRO A 214 39.67 29.11 -28.74
CA PRO A 214 38.72 28.14 -29.28
C PRO A 214 37.33 28.76 -29.42
N HIS A 215 36.65 28.48 -30.54
CA HIS A 215 35.27 28.94 -30.78
C HIS A 215 34.22 28.42 -29.77
N ASP A 216 34.55 27.37 -29.01
CA ASP A 216 33.65 26.75 -28.02
C ASP A 216 34.08 27.02 -26.57
N HIS A 217 35.05 27.92 -26.35
CA HIS A 217 35.48 28.26 -24.99
C HIS A 217 34.45 29.17 -24.32
N ILE A 218 34.05 28.77 -23.13
CA ILE A 218 33.11 29.48 -22.28
C ILE A 218 33.82 30.74 -21.78
N CYS A 219 33.09 31.85 -21.72
CA CYS A 219 33.68 33.16 -21.50
C CYS A 219 34.60 33.22 -20.28
N GLY A 220 35.77 33.82 -20.49
CA GLY A 220 36.82 33.94 -19.48
C GLY A 220 38.22 33.83 -20.08
N ILE A 221 39.19 33.85 -19.17
CA ILE A 221 40.61 33.60 -19.45
C ILE A 221 41.06 32.50 -18.50
N ASP A 222 41.54 31.40 -19.07
CA ASP A 222 42.12 30.27 -18.35
C ASP A 222 43.61 30.15 -18.65
N PHE A 223 44.42 30.04 -17.60
CA PHE A 223 45.80 29.59 -17.68
C PHE A 223 45.90 28.13 -17.25
N ARG A 224 46.45 27.31 -18.14
CA ARG A 224 46.57 25.86 -17.95
C ARG A 224 48.03 25.43 -18.05
N VAL A 225 48.45 24.60 -17.10
CA VAL A 225 49.74 23.91 -17.08
C VAL A 225 49.48 22.45 -16.74
N LYS A 226 49.65 21.54 -17.71
CA LYS A 226 49.27 20.12 -17.59
C LYS A 226 47.88 19.94 -16.95
N ASN A 227 47.82 19.38 -15.74
CA ASN A 227 46.59 19.07 -15.01
C ASN A 227 46.11 20.21 -14.09
N TYR A 228 46.78 21.36 -14.09
CA TYR A 228 46.42 22.51 -13.27
C TYR A 228 45.80 23.61 -14.14
N ARG A 229 44.67 24.17 -13.68
CA ARG A 229 43.93 25.25 -14.35
C ARG A 229 43.65 26.36 -13.35
N ILE A 230 44.00 27.58 -13.71
CA ILE A 230 43.60 28.79 -13.00
C ILE A 230 42.91 29.67 -14.00
N GLY A 231 41.65 30.00 -13.75
CA GLY A 231 40.89 30.85 -14.64
C GLY A 231 40.10 31.90 -13.90
N TRP A 232 39.81 32.97 -14.62
CA TRP A 232 38.61 33.75 -14.36
C TRP A 232 37.63 33.39 -15.47
N ASN A 233 36.70 32.49 -15.16
CA ASN A 233 35.73 31.96 -16.12
C ASN A 233 34.31 32.07 -15.54
N LEU A 234 33.33 32.13 -16.43
CA LEU A 234 31.92 32.19 -16.06
C LEU A 234 31.43 30.89 -15.39
N ASP A 235 32.02 29.74 -15.73
CA ASP A 235 31.66 28.44 -15.16
C ASP A 235 31.81 28.41 -13.63
N ASP A 236 32.86 29.02 -13.09
CA ASP A 236 33.11 29.05 -11.65
C ASP A 236 32.05 29.88 -10.91
N TYR A 237 31.56 30.97 -11.52
CA TYR A 237 30.47 31.78 -10.96
C TYR A 237 29.12 31.07 -11.06
N ILE A 238 28.87 30.35 -12.15
CA ILE A 238 27.65 29.56 -12.31
C ILE A 238 27.64 28.39 -11.33
N LYS A 239 28.77 27.70 -11.14
CA LYS A 239 28.91 26.65 -10.11
C LYS A 239 28.70 27.20 -8.70
N PHE A 240 29.17 28.42 -8.44
CA PHE A 240 28.91 29.08 -7.16
C PHE A 240 27.42 29.38 -6.98
N LEU A 241 26.75 29.90 -8.02
CA LEU A 241 25.31 30.14 -7.98
C LEU A 241 24.51 28.83 -7.83
N GLU A 242 24.89 27.78 -8.56
CA GLU A 242 24.32 26.44 -8.44
C GLU A 242 24.43 25.93 -7.01
N LYS A 243 25.60 26.08 -6.38
CA LYS A 243 25.84 25.71 -4.99
C LYS A 243 24.99 26.50 -3.99
N GLU A 244 24.80 27.81 -4.19
CA GLU A 244 23.95 28.63 -3.34
C GLU A 244 22.45 28.30 -3.52
N VAL A 245 22.03 28.02 -4.75
CA VAL A 245 20.67 27.55 -5.05
C VAL A 245 20.43 26.17 -4.42
N ASP A 246 21.40 25.25 -4.51
CA ASP A 246 21.34 23.94 -3.85
C ASP A 246 21.17 24.10 -2.35
N LYS A 247 22.01 24.93 -1.72
CA LYS A 247 21.92 25.20 -0.28
C LYS A 247 20.56 25.75 0.13
N THR A 248 20.02 26.70 -0.63
CA THR A 248 18.71 27.31 -0.34
C THR A 248 17.57 26.30 -0.50
N LEU A 249 17.63 25.47 -1.54
CA LEU A 249 16.63 24.43 -1.80
C LEU A 249 16.67 23.33 -0.73
N ASP A 250 17.86 22.95 -0.27
CA ASP A 250 18.02 21.95 0.79
C ASP A 250 17.52 22.50 2.14
N GLU A 251 17.72 23.79 2.43
CA GLU A 251 17.16 24.47 3.60
C GLU A 251 15.61 24.50 3.58
N GLU A 252 14.99 24.74 2.43
CA GLU A 252 13.53 24.71 2.26
C GLU A 252 12.94 23.29 2.16
N LEU A 253 13.77 22.28 1.89
CA LEU A 253 13.40 20.86 1.97
C LEU A 253 13.46 20.33 3.41
N ALA A 254 14.33 20.90 4.24
CA ALA A 254 14.48 20.55 5.65
C ALA A 254 13.45 21.22 6.57
N ARG A 255 12.71 22.23 6.06
CA ARG A 255 11.57 22.87 6.71
C ARG A 255 10.25 22.15 6.41
#